data_AF-A0A947F050-F1
#
_entry.id   AF-A0A947F050-F1
#
_cell.length_a   1.000
_cell.length_b   1.000
_cell.length_c   1.000
_cell.angle_alpha   90.00
_cell.angle_beta   90.00
_cell.angle_gamma   90.00
#
_symmetry.space_group_name_H-M   'P 1'
#
loop_
_entity.id
_entity.type
_entity.pdbx_description
1 polymer ?
#
loop_
_entity_poly.entity_id
_entity_poly.type
_entity_poly.pdbx_seq_one_letter_code
_entity_poly.pdbx_strand_id
1 'polypeptide(L)'
;MKNILVPTDFSNNAYNALYYATQLFKEVDCRIYLLNVYSEHSELVSPSRQKGDNRNLLVQLQEEATEGLDQAFHRINLDAANPKQLRKTILRKGHLPDVITEVVEEFE
;
A
#
# COMPACT_ATOMS: atom_id res chain seq x y z
N MET A 1 9.75 19.71 0.09
CA MET A 1 9.16 18.68 -0.81
C MET A 1 8.03 18.02 -0.05
N LYS A 2 6.85 17.83 -0.68
CA LYS A 2 5.72 17.18 0.00
C LYS A 2 5.82 15.66 -0.16
N ASN A 3 5.54 14.92 0.91
CA ASN A 3 5.43 13.47 0.90
C ASN A 3 3.94 13.10 1.05
N ILE A 4 3.45 12.18 0.22
CA ILE A 4 2.07 11.70 0.21
C ILE A 4 2.12 10.19 0.42
N LEU A 5 1.48 9.72 1.49
CA LEU A 5 1.32 8.31 1.79
C LEU A 5 -0.07 7.86 1.33
N VAL A 6 -0.14 6.80 0.53
CA VAL A 6 -1.38 6.22 0.05
C VAL A 6 -1.48 4.78 0.53
N PRO A 7 -2.34 4.48 1.52
CA PRO A 7 -2.67 3.12 1.88
C PRO A 7 -3.46 2.42 0.77
N THR A 8 -3.25 1.12 0.59
CA THR A 8 -4.00 0.31 -0.38
C THR A 8 -4.33 -1.07 0.18
N ASP A 9 -5.54 -1.52 -0.10
CA ASP A 9 -6.02 -2.91 0.08
C ASP A 9 -6.11 -3.64 -1.27
N PHE A 10 -5.51 -3.06 -2.33
CA PHE A 10 -5.55 -3.52 -3.73
C PHE A 10 -6.94 -3.51 -4.38
N SER A 11 -7.96 -2.95 -3.71
CA SER A 11 -9.28 -2.79 -4.31
C SER A 11 -9.25 -1.76 -5.45
N ASN A 12 -10.25 -1.84 -6.33
CA ASN A 12 -10.46 -0.81 -7.36
C ASN A 12 -10.66 0.59 -6.74
N ASN A 13 -11.26 0.68 -5.55
CA ASN A 13 -11.46 1.95 -4.85
C ASN A 13 -10.13 2.55 -4.42
N ALA A 14 -9.25 1.74 -3.80
CA ALA A 14 -7.91 2.18 -3.45
C ALA A 14 -7.09 2.58 -4.69
N TYR A 15 -7.20 1.82 -5.77
CA TYR A 15 -6.54 2.17 -7.04
C TYR A 15 -7.04 3.50 -7.61
N ASN A 16 -8.36 3.73 -7.64
CA ASN A 16 -8.93 4.98 -8.13
C ASN A 16 -8.50 6.18 -7.27
N ALA A 17 -8.40 6.00 -5.95
CA ALA A 17 -7.90 7.04 -5.05
C ALA A 17 -6.41 7.36 -5.31
N LEU A 18 -5.58 6.33 -5.49
CA LEU A 18 -4.18 6.48 -5.88
C LEU A 18 -4.06 7.22 -7.22
N TYR A 19 -4.82 6.80 -8.23
CA TYR A 19 -4.84 7.46 -9.54
C TYR A 19 -5.24 8.92 -9.41
N TYR A 20 -6.33 9.22 -8.69
CA TYR A 20 -6.76 10.59 -8.46
C TYR A 20 -5.68 11.44 -7.77
N ALA A 21 -4.98 10.90 -6.76
CA ALA A 21 -3.87 11.60 -6.12
C ALA A 21 -2.75 11.95 -7.11
N THR A 22 -2.40 11.05 -8.03
CA THR A 22 -1.38 11.35 -9.07
C THR A 22 -1.78 12.48 -10.01
N GLN A 23 -3.08 12.63 -10.29
CA GLN A 23 -3.62 13.70 -11.14
C GLN A 23 -3.74 15.02 -10.38
N LEU A 24 -4.20 14.97 -9.13
CA LEU A 24 -4.37 16.13 -8.27
C LEU A 24 -3.03 16.85 -8.02
N PHE A 25 -1.95 16.09 -7.85
CA PHE A 25 -0.61 16.61 -7.55
C PHE A 25 0.35 16.64 -8.76
N LYS A 26 -0.15 16.48 -9.99
CA LYS A 26 0.69 16.37 -11.20
C LYS A 26 1.68 17.53 -11.42
N GLU A 27 1.32 18.72 -10.97
CA GLU A 27 2.10 19.98 -11.09
C GLU A 27 2.81 20.37 -9.79
N VAL A 28 2.68 19.57 -8.73
CA VAL A 28 3.30 19.82 -7.43
C VAL A 28 4.52 18.92 -7.29
N ASP A 29 5.66 19.50 -6.91
CA ASP A 29 6.84 18.71 -6.57
C ASP A 29 6.62 17.92 -5.26
N CYS A 30 6.26 16.65 -5.44
CA CYS A 30 5.92 15.74 -4.36
C CYS A 30 6.42 14.32 -4.61
N ARG A 31 6.34 13.51 -3.56
CA ARG A 31 6.68 12.10 -3.56
C ARG A 31 5.49 11.30 -3.09
N ILE A 32 5.05 10.33 -3.89
CA ILE A 32 3.93 9.45 -3.56
C ILE A 32 4.49 8.07 -3.18
N TYR A 33 4.10 7.60 -2.01
CA TYR A 33 4.48 6.31 -1.43
C TYR A 33 3.22 5.45 -1.28
N LEU A 34 3.31 4.19 -1.72
CA LEU A 34 2.20 3.24 -1.66
C LEU A 34 2.42 2.30 -0.47
N LEU A 35 1.49 2.24 0.47
CA LEU A 35 1.58 1.43 1.69
C LEU A 35 0.56 0.30 1.67
N ASN A 36 0.99 -0.92 1.95
CA ASN A 36 0.11 -1.99 2.37
C ASN A 36 0.50 -2.48 3.77
N VAL A 37 -0.51 -2.77 4.59
CA VAL A 37 -0.35 -3.30 5.93
C VAL A 37 -1.04 -4.66 6.01
N TYR A 38 -0.27 -5.69 6.32
CA TYR A 38 -0.77 -7.05 6.46
C TYR A 38 -0.76 -7.49 7.92
N SER A 39 -1.73 -8.31 8.32
CA SER A 39 -1.78 -8.89 9.66
C SER A 39 -2.58 -10.19 9.68
N GLU A 40 -2.34 -11.01 10.70
CA GLU A 40 -3.05 -12.27 10.96
C GLU A 40 -4.52 -12.05 11.31
N HIS A 41 -4.84 -10.83 11.75
CA HIS A 41 -6.18 -10.40 12.16
C HIS A 41 -6.84 -9.50 11.11
N SER A 42 -6.25 -9.40 9.92
CA SER A 42 -6.84 -8.64 8.83
C SER A 42 -8.22 -9.21 8.50
N GLU A 43 -9.22 -8.34 8.40
CA GLU A 43 -10.60 -8.70 8.02
C GLU A 43 -10.67 -9.36 6.62
N LEU A 44 -9.59 -9.23 5.83
CA LEU A 44 -9.41 -9.88 4.53
C LEU A 44 -9.12 -11.38 4.65
N VAL A 45 -8.78 -11.88 5.85
CA VAL A 45 -8.52 -13.30 6.10
C VAL A 45 -9.83 -14.00 6.47
N SER A 46 -10.33 -14.83 5.56
CA SER A 46 -11.52 -15.66 5.82
C SER A 46 -11.38 -16.47 7.12
N PRO A 47 -12.45 -16.59 7.94
CA PRO A 47 -12.42 -17.37 9.18
C PRO A 47 -11.98 -18.83 9.00
N SER A 48 -12.16 -19.37 7.79
CA SER A 48 -11.70 -20.71 7.40
C SER A 48 -10.17 -20.84 7.30
N ARG A 49 -9.43 -19.75 7.01
CA ARG A 49 -7.96 -19.73 6.93
C ARG A 49 -7.30 -19.61 8.32
N GLN A 50 -8.03 -19.19 9.34
CA GLN A 50 -7.52 -19.01 10.71
C GLN A 50 -7.33 -20.32 11.49
N LYS A 51 -7.76 -21.48 10.94
CA LYS A 51 -7.62 -22.79 11.60
C LYS A 51 -6.31 -23.53 11.29
N GLY A 52 -5.40 -22.92 10.53
CA GLY A 52 -4.10 -23.50 10.13
C GLY A 52 -2.91 -23.03 10.99
N ASP A 53 -1.70 -23.41 10.58
CA ASP A 53 -0.47 -22.88 11.16
C ASP A 53 -0.30 -21.39 10.81
N ASN A 54 -0.50 -20.51 11.81
CA ASN A 54 -0.42 -19.06 11.65
C ASN A 54 0.90 -18.57 11.03
N ARG A 55 2.01 -19.31 11.20
CA ARG A 55 3.29 -18.93 10.57
C ARG A 55 3.22 -19.01 9.05
N ASN A 56 2.58 -20.05 8.50
CA ASN A 56 2.45 -20.19 7.05
C ASN A 56 1.47 -19.16 6.48
N LEU A 57 0.40 -18.86 7.22
CA LEU A 57 -0.57 -17.81 6.83
C LEU A 57 0.10 -16.43 6.74
N LEU A 58 0.95 -16.07 7.72
CA LEU A 58 1.68 -14.81 7.68
C LEU A 58 2.57 -14.67 6.45
N VAL A 59 3.33 -15.73 6.13
CA VAL A 59 4.23 -15.74 4.98
C VAL A 59 3.42 -15.55 3.69
N GLN A 60 2.31 -16.29 3.55
CA GLN A 60 1.40 -16.14 2.41
C GLN A 60 0.85 -14.72 2.29
N LEU A 61 0.37 -14.12 3.39
CA LEU A 61 -0.15 -12.75 3.39
C LEU A 61 0.94 -11.73 3.02
N GLN A 62 2.17 -11.94 3.46
CA GLN A 62 3.31 -11.11 3.10
C GLN A 62 3.62 -11.21 1.60
N GLU A 63 3.62 -12.43 1.05
CA GLU A 63 3.85 -12.70 -0.39
C GLU A 63 2.74 -12.07 -1.24
N GLU A 64 1.47 -12.32 -0.92
CA GLU A 64 0.30 -11.73 -1.60
C GLU A 64 0.37 -10.20 -1.57
N ALA A 65 0.70 -9.61 -0.42
CA ALA A 65 0.82 -8.16 -0.30
C ALA A 65 2.01 -7.58 -1.09
N THR A 66 3.11 -8.32 -1.18
CA THR A 66 4.27 -7.92 -1.98
C THR A 66 3.92 -7.91 -3.46
N GLU A 67 3.31 -9.00 -3.96
CA GLU A 67 2.87 -9.10 -5.35
C GLU A 67 1.80 -8.04 -5.69
N GLY A 68 0.84 -7.82 -4.79
CA GLY A 68 -0.18 -6.79 -4.95
C GLY A 68 0.41 -5.38 -5.04
N LEU A 69 1.41 -5.07 -4.21
CA LEU A 69 2.12 -3.79 -4.28
C LEU A 69 2.87 -3.63 -5.60
N ASP A 70 3.54 -4.67 -6.08
CA ASP A 70 4.27 -4.64 -7.35
C ASP A 70 3.32 -4.42 -8.53
N GLN A 71 2.18 -5.13 -8.56
CA GLN A 71 1.16 -4.97 -9.60
C GLN A 71 0.53 -3.58 -9.57
N ALA A 72 0.13 -3.10 -8.40
CA ALA A 72 -0.47 -1.78 -8.24
C ALA A 72 0.52 -0.67 -8.62
N PHE A 73 1.78 -0.79 -8.21
CA PHE A 73 2.84 0.15 -8.54
C PHE A 73 3.16 0.14 -10.04
N HIS A 74 3.24 -1.03 -10.66
CA HIS A 74 3.44 -1.14 -12.10
C HIS A 74 2.29 -0.47 -12.87
N ARG A 75 1.05 -0.78 -12.51
CA ARG A 75 -0.14 -0.22 -13.14
C ARG A 75 -0.20 1.31 -13.03
N ILE A 76 0.02 1.87 -11.83
CA ILE A 76 -0.01 3.33 -11.67
C ILE A 76 1.16 4.03 -12.39
N ASN A 77 2.32 3.39 -12.53
CA ASN A 77 3.42 3.97 -13.31
C ASN A 77 3.08 4.12 -14.79
N LEU A 78 2.26 3.22 -15.35
CA LEU A 78 1.78 3.31 -16.73
C LEU A 78 0.69 4.37 -16.89
N ASP A 79 -0.17 4.53 -15.89
CA ASP A 79 -1.34 5.42 -15.97
C ASP A 79 -1.07 6.87 -15.50
N ALA A 80 -0.05 7.10 -14.67
CA ALA A 80 0.20 8.41 -14.07
C ALA A 80 0.74 9.43 -15.07
N ALA A 81 0.22 10.66 -15.02
CA ALA A 81 0.67 11.76 -15.87
C ALA A 81 2.13 12.19 -15.59
N ASN A 82 2.61 11.99 -14.36
CA ASN A 82 3.98 12.29 -13.97
C ASN A 82 4.56 11.14 -13.12
N PRO A 83 5.11 10.09 -13.72
CA PRO A 83 5.63 8.92 -12.99
C PRO A 83 6.81 9.25 -12.07
N LYS A 84 7.51 10.37 -12.27
CA LYS A 84 8.67 10.77 -11.45
C LYS A 84 8.32 11.07 -9.99
N GLN A 85 7.06 11.37 -9.71
CA GLN A 85 6.57 11.57 -8.35
C GLN A 85 6.39 10.25 -7.58
N LEU A 86 6.21 9.13 -8.30
CA LEU A 86 6.06 7.80 -7.70
C LEU A 86 7.43 7.34 -7.19
N ARG A 87 7.49 6.90 -5.93
CA ARG A 87 8.75 6.46 -5.30
C ARG A 87 8.76 4.97 -5.06
N LYS A 88 8.41 4.55 -3.84
CA LYS A 88 8.57 3.18 -3.37
C LYS A 88 7.27 2.67 -2.79
N THR A 89 7.10 1.36 -2.87
CA THR A 89 6.13 0.60 -2.11
C THR A 89 6.67 0.37 -0.70
N ILE A 90 5.78 0.39 0.29
CA ILE A 90 6.07 0.16 1.71
C ILE A 90 5.17 -0.99 2.14
N LEU A 91 5.80 -2.03 2.68
CA LEU A 91 5.10 -3.17 3.26
C LEU A 91 5.43 -3.23 4.76
N ARG A 92 4.40 -3.38 5.60
CA ARG A 92 4.52 -3.44 7.06
C ARG A 92 3.55 -4.47 7.62
N LYS A 93 3.96 -5.15 8.70
CA LYS A 93 3.07 -5.99 9.48
C LYS A 93 2.47 -5.14 10.60
N GLY A 94 1.15 -5.21 10.83
CA GLY A 94 0.55 -4.57 12.00
C GLY A 94 -0.90 -4.13 11.82
N HIS A 95 -1.32 -3.21 12.67
CA HIS A 95 -2.62 -2.56 12.61
C HIS A 95 -2.48 -1.24 11.84
N LEU A 96 -3.38 -1.01 10.88
CA LEU A 96 -3.21 0.03 9.86
C LEU A 96 -3.04 1.46 10.45
N PRO A 97 -3.88 1.94 11.39
CA PRO A 97 -3.70 3.24 12.03
C PRO A 97 -2.34 3.45 12.69
N ASP A 98 -1.83 2.44 13.38
CA ASP A 98 -0.55 2.54 14.10
C ASP A 98 0.60 2.65 13.10
N VAL A 99 0.60 1.78 12.09
CA VAL A 99 1.61 1.79 11.02
C VAL A 99 1.57 3.09 10.21
N ILE A 100 0.38 3.66 9.95
CA ILE A 100 0.29 4.96 9.27
C ILE A 100 1.01 6.03 10.10
N THR A 101 0.82 6.05 11.42
CA THR A 101 1.46 7.02 12.31
C THR A 101 2.98 6.84 12.30
N GLU A 102 3.46 5.60 12.46
CA GLU A 102 4.90 5.27 12.40
C GLU A 102 5.54 5.68 11.07
N VAL A 103 4.89 5.38 9.94
CA VAL A 103 5.42 5.71 8.62
C VAL A 103 5.41 7.21 8.39
N VAL A 104 4.38 7.93 8.83
CA VAL A 104 4.35 9.39 8.71
C VAL A 104 5.51 10.01 9.47
N GLU A 105 5.79 9.58 10.70
CA GLU A 105 6.94 10.03 11.51
C GLU A 105 8.29 9.69 10.86
N GLU A 106 8.42 8.56 10.16
CA GLU A 106 9.65 8.18 9.41
C GLU A 106 9.95 9.14 8.24
N PHE A 107 8.92 9.81 7.70
CA PHE A 107 9.01 10.69 6.52
C PHE A 107 8.75 12.19 6.80
N GLU A 108 8.64 12.59 8.07
CA GLU A 108 8.72 14.00 8.49
C GLU A 108 10.14 14.58 8.31
#